data_AF-A0A1A6Y4M3-F1
#
_entry.id   AF-A0A1A6Y4M3-F1
#
_cell.length_a   1.000
_cell.length_b   1.000
_cell.length_c   1.000
_cell.angle_alpha   90.00
_cell.angle_beta   90.00
_cell.angle_gamma   90.00
#
_symmetry.space_group_name_H-M   'P 1'
#
loop_
_entity.id
_entity.type
_entity.pdbx_description
1 polymer ?
#
loop_
_entity_poly.entity_id
_entity_poly.type
_entity_poly.pdbx_seq_one_letter_code
_entity_poly.pdbx_strand_id
1 'polypeptide(L)'
;MCTFITVFLPSTLEHATAAAIFARSGRRLSAQASPSLQQAVGSDWLPWLSAAHCDCGTALGSMRAMPEWKGDAERWRKKGWSEAKIARAQAEQLARHEQDQQVRRDEALVDAGQWLQRIDALLQAGAARVGLLVRDYDGAVGARQPKPPECRWSWAQLAAADLLALERGTLHWVERG
;
A
#
# COMPACT_ATOMS: atom_id res chain seq x y z
N MET A 1 -10.27 -10.01 5.74
CA MET A 1 -8.99 -9.87 5.05
C MET A 1 -8.33 -8.59 5.52
N CYS A 2 -7.06 -8.64 5.90
CA CYS A 2 -6.27 -7.45 6.23
C CYS A 2 -5.12 -7.30 5.24
N THR A 3 -4.80 -6.07 4.85
CA THR A 3 -3.67 -5.77 3.98
C THR A 3 -2.43 -5.51 4.80
N PHE A 4 -1.30 -6.03 4.35
CA PHE A 4 0.01 -5.76 4.92
C PHE A 4 1.00 -5.41 3.82
N ILE A 5 1.92 -4.50 4.15
CA ILE A 5 3.06 -4.15 3.33
C ILE A 5 4.29 -4.78 3.99
N THR A 6 4.82 -5.80 3.32
CA THR A 6 6.09 -6.43 3.67
C THR A 6 7.22 -5.69 2.97
N VAL A 7 8.22 -5.27 3.74
CA VAL A 7 9.46 -4.65 3.30
C VAL A 7 10.57 -5.68 3.40
N PHE A 8 11.28 -5.92 2.31
CA PHE A 8 12.44 -6.79 2.27
C PHE A 8 13.71 -5.95 2.28
N LEU A 9 14.55 -6.20 3.28
CA LEU A 9 15.80 -5.47 3.49
C LEU A 9 16.96 -6.46 3.50
N PRO A 10 18.17 -6.04 3.04
CA PRO A 10 19.31 -6.93 3.05
C PRO A 10 19.68 -7.29 4.49
N SER A 11 20.10 -8.53 4.73
CA SER A 11 20.50 -9.02 6.06
C SER A 11 21.72 -8.28 6.63
N THR A 12 22.49 -7.62 5.77
CA THR A 12 23.62 -6.76 6.13
C THR A 12 23.21 -5.38 6.65
N LEU A 13 21.97 -4.94 6.42
CA LEU A 13 21.48 -3.67 6.94
C LEU A 13 21.04 -3.84 8.40
N GLU A 14 21.60 -3.01 9.29
CA GLU A 14 21.26 -3.05 10.70
C GLU A 14 19.77 -2.71 10.95
N HIS A 15 19.08 -3.57 11.70
CA HIS A 15 17.67 -3.37 12.02
C HIS A 15 17.40 -2.03 12.73
N ALA A 16 18.27 -1.59 13.65
CA ALA A 16 18.09 -0.34 14.37
C ALA A 16 18.06 0.88 13.42
N THR A 17 18.94 0.88 12.41
CA THR A 17 18.98 1.89 11.36
C THR A 17 17.70 1.90 10.53
N ALA A 18 17.27 0.72 10.07
CA ALA A 18 16.02 0.60 9.31
C ALA A 18 14.79 1.02 10.16
N ALA A 19 14.70 0.57 11.41
CA ALA A 19 13.60 0.91 12.31
C ALA A 19 13.52 2.42 12.59
N ALA A 20 14.67 3.09 12.76
CA ALA A 20 14.72 4.54 12.95
C ALA A 20 14.19 5.31 11.73
N ILE A 21 14.45 4.84 10.51
CA ILE A 21 13.90 5.44 9.28
C ILE A 21 12.38 5.37 9.26
N PHE A 22 11.78 4.21 9.59
CA PHE A 22 10.33 4.08 9.65
C PHE A 22 9.71 4.93 10.77
N ALA A 23 10.33 4.95 11.96
CA ALA A 23 9.84 5.67 13.12
C ALA A 23 9.68 7.18 12.91
N ARG A 24 10.61 7.82 12.16
CA ARG A 24 10.55 9.26 11.82
C ARG A 24 9.26 9.71 11.15
N SER A 25 8.55 8.76 10.57
CA SER A 25 7.35 8.98 9.76
C SER A 25 6.11 8.30 10.34
N GLY A 26 6.15 7.96 11.64
CA GLY A 26 5.03 7.35 12.37
C GLY A 26 4.78 5.87 12.08
N ARG A 27 5.64 5.21 11.30
CA ARG A 27 5.54 3.76 11.03
C ARG A 27 6.46 2.96 11.94
N ARG A 28 6.16 1.67 12.07
CA ARG A 28 6.98 0.71 12.81
C ARG A 28 7.50 -0.35 11.85
N LEU A 29 8.73 -0.80 12.09
CA LEU A 29 9.29 -1.95 11.39
C LEU A 29 9.36 -3.13 12.37
N SER A 30 8.66 -4.22 12.08
CA SER A 30 8.66 -5.43 12.91
C SER A 30 9.00 -6.66 12.08
N ALA A 31 9.77 -7.59 12.65
CA ALA A 31 10.17 -8.78 11.92
C ALA A 31 8.93 -9.61 11.53
N GLN A 32 8.85 -10.01 10.26
CA GLN A 32 7.82 -10.93 9.82
C GLN A 32 8.36 -12.36 9.91
N ALA A 33 7.85 -13.13 10.87
CA ALA A 33 8.14 -14.55 10.94
C ALA A 33 7.41 -15.30 9.81
N SER A 34 7.97 -15.28 8.60
CA SER A 34 7.46 -16.02 7.43
C SER A 34 8.58 -16.81 6.75
N PRO A 35 8.80 -18.08 7.16
CA PRO A 35 9.79 -18.95 6.54
C PRO A 35 9.59 -19.13 5.03
N SER A 36 8.33 -19.14 4.56
CA SER A 36 8.05 -19.27 3.12
C SER A 36 8.47 -18.05 2.31
N LEU A 37 8.29 -16.84 2.85
CA LEU A 37 8.76 -15.63 2.18
C LEU A 37 10.28 -15.55 2.21
N GLN A 38 10.90 -15.84 3.36
CA GLN A 38 12.36 -15.91 3.49
C GLN A 38 12.97 -16.88 2.47
N GLN A 39 12.39 -18.06 2.31
CA GLN A 39 12.85 -19.05 1.34
C GLN A 39 12.66 -18.57 -0.12
N ALA A 40 11.60 -17.80 -0.39
CA ALA A 40 11.31 -17.30 -1.73
C ALA A 40 12.29 -16.21 -2.20
N VAL A 41 12.78 -15.38 -1.27
CA VAL A 41 13.70 -14.26 -1.57
C VAL A 41 15.18 -14.57 -1.32
N GLY A 42 15.49 -15.64 -0.58
CA GLY A 42 16.85 -16.05 -0.24
C GLY A 42 17.29 -15.57 1.15
N SER A 43 18.41 -16.11 1.66
CA SER A 43 18.96 -15.82 2.99
C SER A 43 19.43 -14.37 3.17
N ASP A 44 19.73 -13.69 2.07
CA ASP A 44 20.32 -12.36 2.09
C ASP A 44 19.27 -11.27 2.33
N TRP A 45 17.99 -11.63 2.42
CA TRP A 45 16.87 -10.71 2.48
C TRP A 45 15.92 -11.06 3.63
N LEU A 46 15.68 -10.12 4.53
CA LEU A 46 14.79 -10.32 5.68
C LEU A 46 13.44 -9.62 5.44
N PRO A 47 12.30 -10.30 5.67
CA PRO A 47 10.98 -9.70 5.58
C PRO A 47 10.58 -8.96 6.87
N TRP A 48 10.05 -7.77 6.71
CA TRP A 48 9.60 -6.89 7.80
C TRP A 48 8.21 -6.34 7.51
N LEU A 49 7.36 -6.23 8.52
CA LEU A 49 6.09 -5.52 8.42
C LEU A 49 6.29 -4.04 8.73
N SER A 50 5.62 -3.17 7.96
CA SER A 50 5.71 -1.72 8.11
C SER A 50 4.60 -1.08 8.96
N ALA A 51 3.78 -1.91 9.60
CA ALA A 51 2.65 -1.50 10.43
C ALA A 51 2.55 -2.32 11.72
N ALA A 52 1.96 -1.72 12.76
CA ALA A 52 1.74 -2.39 14.04
C ALA A 52 0.58 -3.40 14.01
N HIS A 53 -0.48 -3.10 13.24
CA HIS A 53 -1.70 -3.91 13.19
C HIS A 53 -2.06 -4.38 11.78
N CYS A 54 -2.19 -3.45 10.82
CA CYS A 54 -2.32 -3.72 9.38
C CYS A 54 -2.12 -2.40 8.61
N ASP A 55 -1.98 -2.51 7.30
CA ASP A 55 -1.89 -1.39 6.37
C ASP A 55 -3.24 -1.05 5.71
N CYS A 56 -4.34 -1.64 6.19
CA CYS A 56 -5.69 -1.26 5.76
C CYS A 56 -5.91 0.23 5.98
N GLY A 57 -6.46 0.94 4.99
CA GLY A 57 -6.69 2.38 5.10
C GLY A 57 -5.48 3.24 4.70
N THR A 58 -4.27 2.67 4.57
CA THR A 58 -3.11 3.40 4.04
C THR A 58 -3.18 3.54 2.53
N ALA A 59 -2.38 4.41 1.91
CA ALA A 59 -2.46 4.64 0.47
C ALA A 59 -2.17 3.37 -0.33
N LEU A 60 -1.07 2.69 0.00
CA LEU A 60 -0.68 1.43 -0.64
C LEU A 60 -1.63 0.28 -0.25
N GLY A 61 -2.19 0.28 0.96
CA GLY A 61 -3.09 -0.79 1.40
C GLY A 61 -4.54 -0.67 0.88
N SER A 62 -5.01 0.56 0.67
CA SER A 62 -6.39 0.89 0.26
C SER A 62 -6.64 0.83 -1.23
N MET A 63 -5.67 0.40 -2.04
CA MET A 63 -5.79 0.23 -3.49
C MET A 63 -6.78 -0.88 -3.91
N ARG A 64 -7.86 -1.13 -3.16
CA ARG A 64 -9.01 -1.83 -3.74
C ARG A 64 -9.68 -0.87 -4.70
N ALA A 65 -10.20 -1.40 -5.82
CA ALA A 65 -11.15 -0.69 -6.65
C ALA A 65 -12.23 -0.12 -5.71
N MET A 66 -12.33 1.22 -5.66
CA MET A 66 -13.39 1.88 -4.91
C MET A 66 -14.70 1.23 -5.32
N PRO A 67 -15.57 0.82 -4.36
CA PRO A 67 -16.86 0.27 -4.71
C PRO A 67 -17.57 1.20 -5.68
N GLU A 68 -18.02 0.62 -6.79
CA GLU A 68 -18.79 1.33 -7.81
C GLU A 68 -19.95 2.08 -7.14
N TRP A 69 -20.11 3.36 -7.47
CA TRP A 69 -21.19 4.17 -6.91
C TRP A 69 -22.54 3.59 -7.33
N LYS A 70 -23.23 2.95 -6.38
CA LYS A 70 -24.62 2.52 -6.56
C LYS A 70 -25.53 3.63 -6.07
N GLY A 71 -25.98 4.48 -6.99
CA GLY A 71 -26.91 5.56 -6.68
C GLY A 71 -28.22 5.04 -6.07
N ASP A 72 -28.78 5.81 -5.13
CA ASP A 72 -29.98 5.46 -4.34
C ASP A 72 -31.32 5.72 -5.10
N ALA A 73 -31.26 5.85 -6.43
CA ALA A 73 -32.36 6.36 -7.26
C ALA A 73 -33.66 5.57 -7.07
N GLU A 74 -33.56 4.24 -7.13
CA GLU A 74 -34.71 3.35 -7.03
C GLU A 74 -35.34 3.39 -5.62
N ARG A 75 -34.50 3.57 -4.59
CA ARG A 75 -34.95 3.76 -3.20
C ARG A 75 -35.70 5.07 -3.05
N TRP A 76 -35.28 6.15 -3.72
CA TRP A 76 -35.99 7.44 -3.68
C TRP A 76 -37.28 7.44 -4.50
N ARG A 77 -37.33 6.73 -5.65
CA ARG A 77 -38.58 6.49 -6.37
C ARG A 77 -39.60 5.76 -5.51
N LYS A 78 -39.19 4.70 -4.81
CA LYS A 78 -40.04 3.96 -3.86
C LYS A 78 -40.55 4.82 -2.70
N LYS A 79 -39.87 5.94 -2.39
CA LYS A 79 -40.28 6.93 -1.38
C LYS A 79 -41.14 8.07 -1.94
N GLY A 80 -41.55 7.99 -3.21
CA GLY A 80 -42.42 8.99 -3.85
C GLY A 80 -41.73 10.31 -4.21
N TRP A 81 -40.39 10.31 -4.35
CA TRP A 81 -39.69 11.50 -4.82
C TRP A 81 -39.98 11.77 -6.29
N SER A 82 -40.11 13.03 -6.69
CA SER A 82 -40.18 13.40 -8.11
C SER A 82 -38.84 13.17 -8.81
N GLU A 83 -38.86 12.90 -10.11
CA GLU A 83 -37.62 12.70 -10.89
C GLU A 83 -36.70 13.92 -10.82
N ALA A 84 -37.23 15.15 -10.77
CA ALA A 84 -36.43 16.36 -10.60
C ALA A 84 -35.71 16.40 -9.23
N LYS A 85 -36.36 15.92 -8.16
CA LYS A 85 -35.75 15.83 -6.83
C LYS A 85 -34.69 14.73 -6.75
N ILE A 86 -34.95 13.61 -7.43
CA ILE A 86 -34.00 12.49 -7.56
C ILE A 86 -32.74 12.94 -8.31
N ALA A 87 -32.90 13.59 -9.47
CA ALA A 87 -31.79 14.08 -10.27
C ALA A 87 -30.90 15.06 -9.50
N ARG A 88 -31.51 16.01 -8.76
CA ARG A 88 -30.76 16.94 -7.91
C ARG A 88 -29.98 16.21 -6.81
N ALA A 89 -30.62 15.29 -6.10
CA ALA A 89 -29.95 14.55 -5.02
C ALA A 89 -28.84 13.63 -5.54
N GLN A 90 -28.99 13.05 -6.74
CA GLN A 90 -27.93 12.29 -7.39
C GLN A 90 -26.73 13.18 -7.74
N ALA A 91 -26.98 14.35 -8.33
CA ALA A 91 -25.92 15.30 -8.67
C ALA A 91 -25.15 15.76 -7.42
N GLU A 92 -25.85 16.06 -6.32
CA GLU A 92 -25.21 16.44 -5.05
C GLU A 92 -24.43 15.29 -4.39
N GLN A 93 -24.89 14.04 -4.54
CA GLN A 93 -24.16 12.88 -4.04
C GLN A 93 -22.93 12.59 -4.89
N LEU A 94 -23.05 12.69 -6.22
CA LEU A 94 -21.94 12.49 -7.14
C LEU A 94 -20.85 13.54 -6.91
N ALA A 95 -21.21 14.82 -6.82
CA ALA A 95 -20.26 15.90 -6.55
C ALA A 95 -19.52 15.70 -5.21
N ARG A 96 -20.23 15.30 -4.15
CA ARG A 96 -19.60 14.97 -2.85
C ARG A 96 -18.67 13.76 -2.96
N HIS A 97 -19.10 12.72 -3.66
CA HIS A 97 -18.28 11.53 -3.87
C HIS A 97 -17.02 11.84 -4.69
N GLU A 98 -17.10 12.66 -5.73
CA GLU A 98 -15.96 13.12 -6.51
C GLU A 98 -14.98 13.95 -5.66
N GLN A 99 -15.50 14.85 -4.83
CA GLN A 99 -14.68 15.64 -3.90
C GLN A 99 -13.96 14.75 -2.89
N ASP A 100 -14.67 13.81 -2.25
CA ASP A 100 -14.09 12.85 -1.32
C ASP A 100 -13.03 11.97 -2.00
N GLN A 101 -13.26 11.57 -3.25
CA GLN A 101 -12.28 10.84 -4.03
C GLN A 101 -11.03 11.67 -4.30
N GLN A 102 -11.18 12.96 -4.61
CA GLN A 102 -10.04 13.83 -4.86
C GLN A 102 -9.18 13.98 -3.59
N VAL A 103 -9.81 14.27 -2.45
CA VAL A 103 -9.10 14.36 -1.16
C VAL A 103 -8.33 13.08 -0.87
N ARG A 104 -8.95 11.91 -1.05
CA ARG A 104 -8.29 10.61 -0.85
C ARG A 104 -7.12 10.38 -1.81
N ARG A 105 -7.22 10.81 -3.07
CA ARG A 105 -6.10 10.73 -4.02
C ARG A 105 -4.94 11.60 -3.59
N ASP A 106 -5.21 12.82 -3.13
CA ASP A 106 -4.19 13.75 -2.67
C ASP A 106 -3.50 13.22 -1.41
N GLU A 107 -4.27 12.71 -0.44
CA GLU A 107 -3.73 12.02 0.75
C GLU A 107 -2.89 10.80 0.38
N ALA A 108 -3.35 10.02 -0.61
CA ALA A 108 -2.63 8.84 -1.08
C ALA A 108 -1.27 9.21 -1.71
N LEU A 109 -1.22 10.28 -2.51
CA LEU A 109 0.01 10.79 -3.09
C LEU A 109 0.98 11.28 -2.02
N VAL A 110 0.49 11.91 -0.95
CA VAL A 110 1.33 12.32 0.18
C VAL A 110 1.95 11.12 0.90
N ASP A 111 1.17 10.08 1.23
CA ASP A 111 1.71 8.86 1.86
C ASP A 111 2.69 8.11 0.93
N ALA A 112 2.40 8.03 -0.37
CA ALA A 112 3.32 7.47 -1.36
C ALA A 112 4.63 8.28 -1.44
N GLY A 113 4.57 9.61 -1.36
CA GLY A 113 5.75 10.47 -1.25
C GLY A 113 6.60 10.16 -0.01
N GLN A 114 5.96 9.91 1.13
CA GLN A 114 6.68 9.47 2.34
C GLN A 114 7.31 8.08 2.17
N TRP A 115 6.66 7.18 1.42
CA TRP A 115 7.25 5.88 1.07
C TRP A 115 8.52 6.02 0.23
N LEU A 116 8.51 6.90 -0.77
CA LEU A 116 9.72 7.23 -1.53
C LEU A 116 10.83 7.71 -0.61
N GLN A 117 10.54 8.66 0.30
CA GLN A 117 11.54 9.16 1.25
C GLN A 117 12.14 8.05 2.13
N ARG A 118 11.32 7.07 2.55
CA ARG A 118 11.80 5.90 3.31
C ARG A 118 12.71 5.01 2.47
N ILE A 119 12.31 4.72 1.23
CA ILE A 119 13.09 3.89 0.31
C ILE A 119 14.44 4.56 0.03
N ASP A 120 14.45 5.86 -0.28
CA ASP A 120 15.69 6.62 -0.45
C ASP A 120 16.57 6.51 0.79
N ALA A 121 16.03 6.80 1.98
CA ALA A 121 16.79 6.75 3.22
C ALA A 121 17.40 5.35 3.49
N LEU A 122 16.68 4.27 3.16
CA LEU A 122 17.21 2.90 3.26
C LEU A 122 18.35 2.66 2.27
N LEU A 123 18.21 3.12 1.03
CA LEU A 123 19.26 3.03 0.00
C LEU A 123 20.50 3.85 0.40
N GLN A 124 20.31 5.05 0.95
CA GLN A 124 21.38 5.89 1.50
C GLN A 124 22.07 5.24 2.70
N ALA A 125 21.32 4.50 3.52
CA ALA A 125 21.83 3.76 4.67
C ALA A 125 22.58 2.46 4.30
N GLY A 126 22.76 2.18 3.00
CA GLY A 126 23.55 1.04 2.52
C GLY A 126 22.74 -0.16 2.07
N ALA A 127 21.41 -0.07 1.98
CA ALA A 127 20.63 -1.10 1.32
C ALA A 127 20.96 -1.13 -0.18
N ALA A 128 21.41 -2.28 -0.70
CA ALA A 128 21.68 -2.44 -2.13
C ALA A 128 20.39 -2.27 -2.97
N ARG A 129 19.26 -2.71 -2.41
CA ARG A 129 17.89 -2.53 -2.93
C ARG A 129 16.89 -2.72 -1.80
N VAL A 130 15.65 -2.32 -2.04
CA VAL A 130 14.52 -2.48 -1.11
C VAL A 130 13.39 -3.23 -1.82
N GLY A 131 12.86 -4.29 -1.22
CA GLY A 131 11.69 -4.99 -1.75
C GLY A 131 10.41 -4.53 -1.08
N LEU A 132 9.34 -4.34 -1.84
CA LEU A 132 8.00 -4.03 -1.34
C LEU A 132 7.00 -5.06 -1.86
N LEU A 133 6.21 -5.64 -0.96
CA LEU A 133 5.12 -6.56 -1.28
C LEU A 133 3.86 -6.10 -0.55
N VAL A 134 2.85 -5.67 -1.31
CA VAL A 134 1.52 -5.36 -0.78
C VAL A 134 0.64 -6.59 -0.96
N ARG A 135 0.08 -7.13 0.13
CA ARG A 135 -0.70 -8.38 0.05
C ARG A 135 -1.85 -8.40 1.05
N ASP A 136 -2.96 -9.02 0.62
CA ASP A 136 -4.09 -9.33 1.49
C ASP A 136 -3.90 -10.69 2.17
N TYR A 137 -4.24 -10.74 3.44
CA TYR A 137 -4.15 -11.93 4.28
C TYR A 137 -5.53 -12.24 4.87
N ASP A 138 -5.97 -13.49 4.68
CA ASP A 138 -7.21 -14.04 5.26
C ASP A 138 -6.99 -14.77 6.59
N GLY A 139 -5.74 -14.86 7.03
CA GLY A 139 -5.33 -15.51 8.26
C GLY A 139 -3.98 -14.97 8.74
N ALA A 140 -3.19 -15.84 9.37
CA ALA A 140 -1.90 -15.45 9.92
C ALA A 140 -0.93 -14.94 8.83
N VAL A 141 -0.29 -13.80 9.09
CA VAL A 141 0.67 -13.14 8.18
C VAL A 141 1.93 -14.00 7.93
N GLY A 142 2.23 -14.92 8.85
CA GLY A 142 3.33 -15.89 8.73
C GLY A 142 2.95 -17.22 8.06
N ALA A 143 1.70 -17.42 7.67
CA ALA A 143 1.26 -18.66 7.02
C ALA A 143 2.04 -18.92 5.73
N ARG A 144 2.15 -20.19 5.33
CA ARG A 144 2.82 -20.57 4.07
C ARG A 144 2.17 -19.85 2.90
N GLN A 145 2.99 -19.19 2.08
CA GLN A 145 2.55 -18.47 0.90
C GLN A 145 3.33 -18.93 -0.34
N PRO A 146 2.72 -18.86 -1.54
CA PRO A 146 3.47 -19.03 -2.77
C PRO A 146 4.49 -17.91 -2.95
N LYS A 147 5.60 -18.22 -3.63
CA LYS A 147 6.58 -17.22 -4.04
C LYS A 147 5.87 -16.15 -4.90
N PRO A 148 5.95 -14.86 -4.53
CA PRO A 148 5.39 -13.79 -5.36
C PRO A 148 6.12 -13.72 -6.71
N PRO A 149 5.43 -13.32 -7.79
CA PRO A 149 6.11 -12.82 -8.97
C PRO A 149 6.94 -11.58 -8.59
N GLU A 150 8.00 -11.30 -9.34
CA GLU A 150 8.94 -10.23 -9.05
C GLU A 150 8.95 -9.18 -10.17
N CYS A 151 9.04 -7.91 -9.79
CA CYS A 151 9.16 -6.77 -10.67
C CYS A 151 10.32 -5.89 -10.17
N ARG A 152 11.06 -5.25 -11.07
CA ARG A 152 12.20 -4.40 -10.69
C ARG A 152 12.00 -2.98 -11.19
N TRP A 153 12.39 -2.03 -10.35
CA TRP A 153 12.31 -0.61 -10.59
C TRP A 153 13.68 0.04 -10.33
N SER A 154 14.05 0.98 -11.20
CA SER A 154 15.13 1.91 -10.91
C SER A 154 14.61 3.03 -10.03
N TRP A 155 15.31 3.34 -8.94
CA TRP A 155 15.00 4.46 -8.06
C TRP A 155 14.86 5.78 -8.82
N ALA A 156 15.70 6.01 -9.84
CA ALA A 156 15.69 7.24 -10.63
C ALA A 156 14.41 7.44 -11.48
N GLN A 157 13.62 6.39 -11.68
CA GLN A 157 12.42 6.39 -12.51
C GLN A 157 11.13 6.25 -11.71
N LEU A 158 11.23 6.00 -10.40
CA LEU A 158 10.08 5.70 -9.57
C LEU A 158 9.44 6.97 -9.01
N ALA A 159 8.19 7.24 -9.39
CA ALA A 159 7.39 8.34 -8.86
C ALA A 159 6.36 7.85 -7.81
N ALA A 160 5.77 8.80 -7.08
CA ALA A 160 4.77 8.49 -6.06
C ALA A 160 3.53 7.81 -6.67
N ALA A 161 3.14 8.22 -7.89
CA ALA A 161 2.04 7.61 -8.62
C ALA A 161 2.31 6.13 -8.98
N ASP A 162 3.57 5.76 -9.25
CA ASP A 162 3.93 4.37 -9.55
C ASP A 162 3.80 3.49 -8.32
N LEU A 163 4.12 4.02 -7.13
CA LEU A 163 3.87 3.32 -5.86
C LEU A 163 2.37 3.07 -5.65
N LEU A 164 1.51 4.01 -6.05
CA LEU A 164 0.06 3.85 -6.01
C LEU A 164 -0.48 2.91 -7.10
N ALA A 165 0.37 2.42 -8.00
CA ALA A 165 0.02 1.51 -9.08
C ALA A 165 0.66 0.12 -8.92
N LEU A 166 1.32 -0.16 -7.78
CA LEU A 166 1.93 -1.47 -7.52
C LEU A 166 0.89 -2.58 -7.56
N GLU A 167 1.27 -3.70 -8.18
CA GLU A 167 0.43 -4.86 -8.29
C GLU A 167 0.40 -5.62 -6.96
N ARG A 168 -0.79 -5.84 -6.41
CA ARG A 168 -0.95 -6.60 -5.16
C ARG A 168 -0.50 -8.04 -5.37
N GLY A 169 0.29 -8.55 -4.44
CA GLY A 169 0.83 -9.91 -4.48
C GLY A 169 2.13 -10.04 -5.25
N THR A 170 2.57 -8.99 -5.97
CA THR A 170 3.85 -8.90 -6.66
C THR A 170 4.90 -8.25 -5.74
N LEU A 171 6.12 -8.80 -5.76
CA LEU A 171 7.27 -8.25 -5.05
C LEU A 171 7.98 -7.26 -5.96
N HIS A 172 7.97 -5.99 -5.58
CA HIS A 172 8.61 -4.91 -6.31
C HIS A 172 9.96 -4.56 -5.67
N TRP A 173 11.05 -4.83 -6.38
CA TRP A 173 12.39 -4.44 -6.00
C TRP A 173 12.71 -3.04 -6.50
N VAL A 174 13.16 -2.16 -5.61
CA VAL A 174 13.63 -0.81 -5.93
C VAL A 174 15.13 -0.76 -5.70
N GLU A 175 15.88 -0.51 -6.76
CA GLU A 175 17.33 -0.56 -6.78
C GLU A 175 17.89 0.84 -7.10
N ARG A 176 19.08 1.17 -6.58
CA ARG A 176 19.83 2.33 -7.11
C ARG A 176 20.23 2.01 -8.54
N GLY A 177 19.69 2.77 -9.50
CA GLY A 177 20.04 2.65 -10.91
C GLY A 177 21.51 2.94 -11.20
#